data_AF-A0A2N5UEW0-F1
#
_entry.id   AF-A0A2N5UEW0-F1
#
_cell.length_a   1.000
_cell.length_b   1.000
_cell.length_c   1.000
_cell.angle_alpha   90.00
_cell.angle_beta   90.00
_cell.angle_gamma   90.00
#
_symmetry.space_group_name_H-M   'P 1'
#
loop_
_entity.id
_entity.type
_entity.pdbx_description
1 polymer ?
#
loop_
_entity_poly.entity_id
_entity_poly.type
_entity_poly.pdbx_seq_one_letter_code
_entity_poly.pdbx_strand_id
1 'polypeptide(L)'
;MRHTRSPVKFWFISNFLSPSFKRFIPHLAREYGFDYQLVTYRWPSWLRAQKEKQRVIWGYKILFLDVLFPLEVDRVIFVDSDQIVRTDLKALADLDLGGAPYAYAPMCNDRNETKGFRFWDTGYWKESLQGRPYHISALYVVDLRVFRTVAAGDQLRQHYQALSADPGSLANLDQDLPNNMQGILPIFTLDQSWLWCETWCSDEGLKAAKTIDLCNNPLTHEPKLKRARRLIPEWDVYDQEVAALAARIKDNDKGDLSSKITVQAGEKIEDEVPENNKRTEHDGGDDELESSVLDEEGKGSTDHDEVGTRDEL
;
A
#
# COMPACT_ATOMS: atom_id res chain seq x y z
N MET A 1 -0.72 9.14 -18.04
CA MET A 1 -0.55 10.00 -19.23
C MET A 1 -1.53 9.68 -20.36
N ARG A 2 -1.80 8.41 -20.72
CA ARG A 2 -2.77 8.04 -21.78
C ARG A 2 -4.18 8.61 -21.64
N HIS A 3 -4.64 8.83 -20.41
CA HIS A 3 -6.03 9.20 -20.09
C HIS A 3 -6.21 10.68 -19.71
N THR A 4 -5.25 11.54 -20.02
CA THR A 4 -5.37 12.98 -19.78
C THR A 4 -4.75 13.77 -20.91
N ARG A 5 -5.31 14.95 -21.17
CA ARG A 5 -4.73 15.97 -22.08
C ARG A 5 -4.16 17.16 -21.31
N SER A 6 -4.29 17.14 -19.98
CA SER A 6 -3.84 18.21 -19.12
C SER A 6 -2.33 18.08 -18.86
N PRO A 7 -1.60 19.19 -18.68
CA PRO A 7 -0.23 19.13 -18.20
C PRO A 7 -0.18 18.45 -16.83
N VAL A 8 0.73 17.49 -16.66
CA VAL A 8 0.93 16.76 -15.40
C VAL A 8 2.34 17.01 -14.89
N LYS A 9 2.46 17.30 -13.60
CA LYS A 9 3.74 17.34 -12.88
C LYS A 9 3.77 16.28 -11.79
N PHE A 10 4.73 15.35 -11.85
CA PHE A 10 4.94 14.33 -10.83
C PHE A 10 5.88 14.81 -9.71
N TRP A 11 5.55 14.44 -8.48
CA TRP A 11 6.38 14.72 -7.32
C TRP A 11 6.77 13.42 -6.64
N PHE A 12 8.06 13.21 -6.42
CA PHE A 12 8.55 11.98 -5.80
C PHE A 12 9.41 12.25 -4.57
N ILE A 13 9.24 11.45 -3.53
CA ILE A 13 10.10 11.51 -2.34
C ILE A 13 11.43 10.85 -2.65
N SER A 14 12.47 11.67 -2.77
CA SER A 14 13.75 11.26 -3.35
C SER A 14 14.47 10.17 -2.55
N ASN A 15 14.28 10.13 -1.22
CA ASN A 15 15.00 9.23 -0.32
C ASN A 15 14.65 7.74 -0.52
N PHE A 16 13.49 7.44 -1.11
CA PHE A 16 12.99 6.07 -1.22
C PHE A 16 13.13 5.47 -2.63
N LEU A 17 13.52 6.29 -3.61
CA LEU A 17 13.70 5.84 -4.99
C LEU A 17 15.09 5.22 -5.20
N SER A 18 15.13 4.13 -5.97
CA SER A 18 16.39 3.51 -6.38
C SER A 18 17.18 4.42 -7.33
N PRO A 19 18.53 4.37 -7.33
CA PRO A 19 19.33 5.11 -8.30
C PRO A 19 19.00 4.79 -9.76
N SER A 20 18.65 3.54 -10.05
CA SER A 20 18.20 3.10 -11.39
C SER A 20 16.96 3.87 -11.82
N PHE A 21 15.92 3.92 -10.98
CA PHE A 21 14.69 4.63 -11.30
C PHE A 21 14.91 6.14 -11.43
N LYS A 22 15.70 6.76 -10.52
CA LYS A 22 16.04 8.19 -10.60
C LYS A 22 16.67 8.58 -11.94
N ARG A 23 17.56 7.73 -12.47
CA ARG A 23 18.17 7.93 -13.80
C ARG A 23 17.19 7.73 -14.95
N PHE A 24 16.15 6.93 -14.76
CA PHE A 24 15.18 6.61 -15.80
C PHE A 24 14.05 7.65 -15.93
N ILE A 25 13.66 8.34 -14.84
CA ILE A 25 12.60 9.36 -14.85
C ILE A 25 12.77 10.43 -15.95
N PRO A 26 13.96 11.02 -16.21
CA PRO A 26 14.14 12.00 -17.30
C PRO A 26 13.78 11.47 -18.69
N HIS A 27 13.88 10.16 -18.91
CA HIS A 27 13.50 9.53 -20.18
C HIS A 27 11.99 9.31 -20.24
N LEU A 28 11.37 8.87 -19.14
CA LEU A 28 9.92 8.78 -19.00
C LEU A 28 9.25 10.15 -19.22
N ALA A 29 9.81 11.20 -18.60
CA ALA A 29 9.31 12.57 -18.72
C ALA A 29 9.28 13.06 -20.17
N ARG A 30 10.34 12.76 -20.95
CA ARG A 30 10.41 13.10 -22.38
C ARG A 30 9.47 12.27 -23.24
N GLU A 31 9.41 10.95 -23.02
CA GLU A 31 8.56 10.05 -23.80
C GLU A 31 7.07 10.38 -23.61
N TYR A 32 6.67 10.66 -22.37
CA TYR A 32 5.26 10.85 -22.00
C TYR A 32 4.86 12.32 -21.82
N GLY A 33 5.77 13.28 -22.01
CA GLY A 33 5.50 14.72 -21.98
C GLY A 33 5.01 15.25 -20.62
N PHE A 34 5.68 14.88 -19.53
CA PHE A 34 5.36 15.38 -18.18
C PHE A 34 6.55 16.06 -17.51
N ASP A 35 6.27 16.96 -16.58
CA ASP A 35 7.27 17.53 -15.69
C ASP A 35 7.40 16.70 -14.42
N TYR A 36 8.54 16.79 -13.74
CA TYR A 36 8.70 16.15 -12.44
C TYR A 36 9.63 16.92 -11.52
N GLN A 37 9.50 16.66 -10.23
CA GLN A 37 10.40 17.19 -9.22
C GLN A 37 10.61 16.17 -8.10
N LEU A 38 11.88 16.01 -7.69
CA LEU A 38 12.24 15.22 -6.53
C LEU A 38 12.19 16.12 -5.30
N VAL A 39 11.38 15.74 -4.31
CA VAL A 39 11.23 16.44 -3.04
C VAL A 39 11.77 15.59 -1.90
N THR A 40 12.18 16.25 -0.83
CA THR A 40 12.63 15.57 0.38
C THR A 40 12.46 16.52 1.55
N TYR A 41 12.23 15.94 2.72
CA TYR A 41 12.20 16.67 3.97
C TYR A 41 12.90 15.78 5.00
N ARG A 42 13.64 16.38 5.93
CA ARG A 42 14.31 15.60 6.97
C ARG A 42 13.32 15.38 8.12
N TRP A 43 13.17 14.13 8.55
CA TRP A 43 12.39 13.80 9.74
C TRP A 43 12.91 14.61 10.95
N PRO A 44 12.07 15.47 11.58
CA PRO A 44 12.53 16.33 12.67
C PRO A 44 12.96 15.54 13.90
N SER A 45 14.00 15.99 14.61
CA SER A 45 14.56 15.28 15.77
C SER A 45 13.61 15.18 16.97
N TRP A 46 12.64 16.10 17.08
CA TRP A 46 11.62 16.12 18.13
C TRP A 46 10.43 15.20 17.86
N LEU A 47 10.21 14.83 16.59
CA LEU A 47 9.10 13.96 16.18
C LEU A 47 9.53 12.50 16.32
N ARG A 48 8.76 11.67 17.01
CA ARG A 48 9.11 10.27 17.29
C ARG A 48 9.41 9.53 15.99
N ALA A 49 10.63 9.01 15.88
CA ALA A 49 11.09 8.31 14.68
C ALA A 49 10.47 6.90 14.57
N GLN A 50 10.36 6.41 13.34
CA GLN A 50 10.00 5.03 13.04
C GLN A 50 11.24 4.23 12.70
N LYS A 51 11.33 3.00 13.22
CA LYS A 51 12.46 2.09 12.96
C LYS A 51 12.31 1.38 11.61
N GLU A 52 11.10 0.93 11.30
CA GLU A 52 10.80 0.19 10.07
C GLU A 52 10.67 1.13 8.88
N LYS A 53 11.37 0.81 7.79
CA LYS A 53 11.35 1.61 6.56
C LYS A 53 9.94 1.84 6.02
N GLN A 54 9.06 0.83 6.11
CA GLN A 54 7.68 0.92 5.66
C GLN A 54 6.89 1.97 6.44
N ARG A 55 6.99 1.96 7.78
CA ARG A 55 6.35 2.95 8.65
C ARG A 55 6.89 4.36 8.44
N VAL A 56 8.19 4.49 8.14
CA VAL A 56 8.78 5.78 7.72
C VAL A 56 8.10 6.27 6.43
N ILE A 57 7.98 5.44 5.39
CA ILE A 57 7.34 5.80 4.12
C ILE A 57 5.89 6.26 4.36
N TRP A 58 5.12 5.52 5.17
CA TRP A 58 3.77 5.93 5.56
C TRP A 58 3.74 7.29 6.25
N GLY A 59 4.70 7.58 7.15
CA GLY A 59 4.82 8.90 7.77
C GLY A 59 5.04 10.01 6.74
N TYR A 60 5.87 9.79 5.72
CA TYR A 60 6.07 10.79 4.66
C TYR A 60 4.84 11.02 3.77
N LYS A 61 3.93 10.05 3.67
CA LYS A 61 2.65 10.24 2.94
C LYS A 61 1.74 11.26 3.63
N ILE A 62 1.79 11.39 4.96
CA ILE A 62 0.79 12.18 5.70
C ILE A 62 1.36 13.31 6.56
N LEU A 63 2.52 13.12 7.20
CA LEU A 63 2.99 14.02 8.26
C LEU A 63 3.65 15.31 7.77
N PHE A 64 4.07 15.38 6.50
CA PHE A 64 4.89 16.47 5.98
C PHE A 64 4.28 17.19 4.77
N LEU A 65 3.00 16.96 4.47
CA LEU A 65 2.33 17.48 3.28
C LEU A 65 2.41 19.01 3.16
N ASP A 66 2.38 19.74 4.27
CA ASP A 66 2.48 21.20 4.33
C ASP A 66 3.87 21.75 3.95
N VAL A 67 4.93 21.01 4.29
CA VAL A 67 6.33 21.46 4.17
C VAL A 67 7.13 20.76 3.06
N LEU A 68 6.62 19.65 2.52
CA LEU A 68 7.30 18.86 1.50
C LEU A 68 7.27 19.53 0.12
N PHE A 69 6.23 20.33 -0.14
CA PHE A 69 6.01 21.01 -1.43
C PHE A 69 6.28 22.51 -1.30
N PRO A 70 6.76 23.18 -2.37
CA PRO A 70 6.86 24.64 -2.42
C PRO A 70 5.54 25.35 -2.13
N LEU A 71 5.61 26.62 -1.70
CA LEU A 71 4.42 27.37 -1.28
C LEU A 71 3.45 27.63 -2.43
N GLU A 72 3.97 27.77 -3.63
CA GLU A 72 3.23 27.96 -4.89
C GLU A 72 2.44 26.73 -5.37
N VAL A 73 2.60 25.56 -4.73
CA VAL A 73 1.79 24.38 -5.03
C VAL A 73 0.48 24.44 -4.24
N ASP A 74 -0.63 24.66 -4.95
CA ASP A 74 -1.96 24.81 -4.34
C ASP A 74 -2.60 23.48 -3.95
N ARG A 75 -2.35 22.42 -4.73
CA ARG A 75 -3.02 21.13 -4.57
C ARG A 75 -2.14 19.99 -5.07
N VAL A 76 -2.22 18.86 -4.39
CA VAL A 76 -1.57 17.61 -4.80
C VAL A 76 -2.55 16.44 -4.73
N ILE A 77 -2.31 15.43 -5.57
CA ILE A 77 -3.05 14.17 -5.56
C ILE A 77 -2.03 13.07 -5.30
N PHE A 78 -2.24 12.28 -4.26
CA PHE A 78 -1.49 11.07 -4.02
C PHE A 78 -2.18 9.90 -4.73
N VAL A 79 -1.37 9.11 -5.43
CA VAL A 79 -1.77 7.88 -6.12
C VAL A 79 -0.76 6.81 -5.72
N ASP A 80 -1.21 5.68 -5.18
CA ASP A 80 -0.29 4.59 -4.84
C ASP A 80 0.37 3.98 -6.08
N SER A 81 1.59 3.46 -5.91
CA SER A 81 2.49 3.11 -7.01
C SER A 81 2.04 1.89 -7.84
N ASP A 82 1.14 1.08 -7.30
CA ASP A 82 0.56 -0.09 -7.93
C ASP A 82 -0.83 0.17 -8.53
N GLN A 83 -1.30 1.42 -8.51
CA GLN A 83 -2.59 1.76 -9.08
C GLN A 83 -2.57 1.86 -10.59
N ILE A 84 -3.73 1.55 -11.18
CA ILE A 84 -4.05 1.84 -12.58
C ILE A 84 -5.16 2.88 -12.63
N VAL A 85 -4.94 3.93 -13.42
CA VAL A 85 -5.85 5.06 -13.56
C VAL A 85 -6.43 5.06 -14.97
N ARG A 86 -7.76 5.01 -15.09
CA ARG A 86 -8.52 4.95 -16.36
C ARG A 86 -9.23 6.26 -16.71
N THR A 87 -9.14 7.27 -15.85
CA THR A 87 -9.82 8.56 -16.03
C THR A 87 -8.85 9.73 -15.99
N ASP A 88 -9.32 10.92 -16.37
CA ASP A 88 -8.55 12.15 -16.23
C ASP A 88 -8.55 12.62 -14.77
N LEU A 89 -7.40 12.53 -14.10
CA LEU A 89 -7.23 12.98 -12.71
C LEU A 89 -7.42 14.50 -12.54
N LYS A 90 -7.48 15.27 -13.63
CA LYS A 90 -7.89 16.67 -13.56
C LYS A 90 -9.24 16.84 -12.86
N ALA A 91 -10.16 15.90 -12.99
CA ALA A 91 -11.44 15.95 -12.28
C ALA A 91 -11.29 15.93 -10.75
N LEU A 92 -10.25 15.28 -10.18
CA LEU A 92 -9.92 15.39 -8.76
C LEU A 92 -9.22 16.71 -8.43
N ALA A 93 -8.37 17.20 -9.34
CA ALA A 93 -7.68 18.47 -9.15
C ALA A 93 -8.66 19.65 -9.12
N ASP A 94 -9.78 19.58 -9.85
CA ASP A 94 -10.80 20.63 -9.92
C ASP A 94 -11.94 20.44 -8.91
N LEU A 95 -11.96 19.32 -8.17
CA LEU A 95 -13.04 18.99 -7.24
C LEU A 95 -13.13 20.02 -6.10
N ASP A 96 -14.33 20.51 -5.83
CA ASP A 96 -14.58 21.32 -4.64
C ASP A 96 -14.66 20.42 -3.40
N LEU A 97 -13.77 20.66 -2.44
CA LEU A 97 -13.70 19.89 -1.19
C LEU A 97 -14.57 20.47 -0.07
N GLY A 98 -15.35 21.53 -0.35
CA GLY A 98 -16.27 22.14 0.63
C GLY A 98 -15.55 22.69 1.87
N GLY A 99 -14.31 23.15 1.71
CA GLY A 99 -13.46 23.63 2.79
C GLY A 99 -12.70 22.54 3.56
N ALA A 100 -12.84 21.26 3.21
CA ALA A 100 -12.02 20.20 3.79
C ALA A 100 -10.56 20.30 3.28
N PRO A 101 -9.54 20.08 4.15
CA PRO A 101 -8.13 20.14 3.76
C PRO A 101 -7.70 18.99 2.84
N TYR A 102 -8.42 17.86 2.86
CA TYR A 102 -8.14 16.71 2.02
C TYR A 102 -9.39 15.86 1.75
N ALA A 103 -9.30 15.05 0.69
CA ALA A 103 -10.36 14.16 0.25
C ALA A 103 -9.84 12.75 0.02
N TYR A 104 -10.57 11.74 0.50
CA TYR A 104 -10.17 10.33 0.40
C TYR A 104 -11.30 9.48 -0.16
N ALA A 105 -10.96 8.38 -0.83
CA ALA A 105 -11.93 7.36 -1.18
C ALA A 105 -12.26 6.48 0.05
N PRO A 106 -13.55 6.14 0.28
CA PRO A 106 -13.93 5.23 1.35
C PRO A 106 -13.63 3.76 1.00
N MET A 107 -13.61 2.90 2.02
CA MET A 107 -13.64 1.45 1.83
C MET A 107 -14.90 1.00 1.08
N CYS A 108 -14.73 0.13 0.09
CA CYS A 108 -15.86 -0.59 -0.53
C CYS A 108 -16.52 -1.53 0.48
N ASN A 109 -17.85 -1.63 0.38
CA ASN A 109 -18.65 -2.48 1.25
C ASN A 109 -19.47 -3.54 0.48
N ASP A 110 -19.16 -3.77 -0.78
CA ASP A 110 -20.00 -4.56 -1.69
C ASP A 110 -19.75 -6.08 -1.59
N ARG A 111 -18.50 -6.51 -1.35
CA ARG A 111 -18.14 -7.92 -1.37
C ARG A 111 -18.44 -8.62 -0.05
N ASN A 112 -19.32 -9.62 -0.05
CA ASN A 112 -19.79 -10.31 1.16
C ASN A 112 -18.76 -11.30 1.71
N GLU A 113 -17.98 -11.94 0.84
CA GLU A 113 -16.99 -12.97 1.17
C GLU A 113 -15.90 -12.44 2.10
N THR A 114 -15.61 -11.14 2.02
CA THR A 114 -14.59 -10.47 2.84
C THR A 114 -15.18 -9.65 3.99
N LYS A 115 -16.49 -9.75 4.24
CA LYS A 115 -17.18 -9.01 5.31
C LYS A 115 -16.60 -9.30 6.70
N GLY A 116 -16.16 -10.54 6.96
CA GLY A 116 -15.53 -10.93 8.23
C GLY A 116 -14.21 -10.22 8.53
N PHE A 117 -13.55 -9.63 7.52
CA PHE A 117 -12.28 -8.91 7.67
C PHE A 117 -12.46 -7.39 7.81
N ARG A 118 -13.71 -6.89 7.82
CA ARG A 118 -14.02 -5.46 7.94
C ARG A 118 -13.89 -5.00 9.40
N PHE A 119 -12.65 -4.89 9.86
CA PHE A 119 -12.35 -4.49 11.23
C PHE A 119 -12.92 -3.09 11.56
N TRP A 120 -13.07 -2.23 10.55
CA TRP A 120 -13.63 -0.88 10.72
C TRP A 120 -15.13 -0.84 11.05
N ASP A 121 -15.87 -1.93 10.80
CA ASP A 121 -17.30 -2.04 11.12
C ASP A 121 -17.57 -2.50 12.56
N THR A 122 -16.53 -2.73 13.36
CA THR A 122 -16.62 -3.28 14.73
C THR A 122 -15.71 -2.57 15.72
N GLY A 123 -15.97 -2.78 17.01
CA GLY A 123 -15.11 -2.34 18.12
C GLY A 123 -14.71 -0.86 18.06
N TYR A 124 -13.43 -0.61 18.32
CA TYR A 124 -12.84 0.73 18.42
C TYR A 124 -13.17 1.63 17.22
N TRP A 125 -12.97 1.14 16.00
CA TRP A 125 -13.16 1.97 14.79
C TRP A 125 -14.62 2.35 14.59
N LYS A 126 -15.56 1.42 14.80
CA LYS A 126 -17.00 1.71 14.72
C LYS A 126 -17.41 2.81 15.71
N GLU A 127 -16.96 2.70 16.95
CA GLU A 127 -17.26 3.67 18.01
C GLU A 127 -16.62 5.03 17.73
N SER A 128 -15.35 5.04 17.32
CA SER A 128 -14.59 6.26 17.05
C SER A 128 -15.10 7.01 15.81
N LEU A 129 -15.56 6.30 14.77
CA LEU A 129 -16.00 6.92 13.53
C LEU A 129 -17.40 7.54 13.64
N GLN A 130 -18.22 7.12 14.61
CA GLN A 130 -19.55 7.69 14.87
C GLN A 130 -20.44 7.81 13.61
N GLY A 131 -20.40 6.79 12.75
CA GLY A 131 -21.15 6.74 11.50
C GLY A 131 -20.43 7.37 10.28
N ARG A 132 -19.24 7.95 10.46
CA ARG A 132 -18.38 8.36 9.34
C ARG A 132 -17.73 7.15 8.66
N PRO A 133 -17.43 7.23 7.36
CA PRO A 133 -16.78 6.14 6.65
C PRO A 133 -15.30 5.99 7.07
N TYR A 134 -14.79 4.76 6.97
CA TYR A 134 -13.37 4.49 7.05
C TYR A 134 -12.73 4.62 5.66
N HIS A 135 -11.75 5.51 5.54
CA HIS A 135 -11.14 5.91 4.28
C HIS A 135 -9.82 5.19 3.99
N ILE A 136 -9.43 5.12 2.71
CA ILE A 136 -8.26 4.38 2.22
C ILE A 136 -7.15 5.33 1.76
N SER A 137 -5.91 5.10 2.20
CA SER A 137 -4.74 5.96 1.92
C SER A 137 -4.06 5.71 0.56
N ALA A 138 -4.72 4.98 -0.34
CA ALA A 138 -4.19 4.65 -1.67
C ALA A 138 -4.42 5.77 -2.69
N LEU A 139 -5.54 6.50 -2.59
CA LEU A 139 -5.87 7.66 -3.44
C LEU A 139 -6.46 8.78 -2.59
N TYR A 140 -5.83 9.95 -2.59
CA TYR A 140 -6.37 11.12 -1.90
C TYR A 140 -5.89 12.44 -2.53
N VAL A 141 -6.69 13.49 -2.31
CA VAL A 141 -6.42 14.86 -2.74
C VAL A 141 -6.10 15.70 -1.52
N VAL A 142 -5.13 16.61 -1.60
CA VAL A 142 -4.80 17.57 -0.55
C VAL A 142 -4.88 18.97 -1.12
N ASP A 143 -5.81 19.79 -0.61
CA ASP A 143 -5.80 21.22 -0.87
C ASP A 143 -4.76 21.87 0.05
N LEU A 144 -3.55 22.08 -0.46
CA LEU A 144 -2.42 22.56 0.34
C LEU A 144 -2.66 23.98 0.87
N ARG A 145 -3.47 24.79 0.20
CA ARG A 145 -3.83 26.13 0.71
C ARG A 145 -4.66 26.00 1.97
N VAL A 146 -5.73 25.20 1.93
CA VAL A 146 -6.59 24.96 3.10
C VAL A 146 -5.80 24.22 4.19
N PHE A 147 -5.08 23.16 3.83
CA PHE A 147 -4.27 22.34 4.73
C PHE A 147 -3.27 23.17 5.54
N ARG A 148 -2.55 24.11 4.89
CA ARG A 148 -1.64 25.05 5.56
C ARG A 148 -2.41 26.10 6.38
N THR A 149 -3.50 26.64 5.86
CA THR A 149 -4.31 27.68 6.54
C THR A 149 -4.85 27.21 7.89
N VAL A 150 -5.30 25.95 7.96
CA VAL A 150 -5.83 25.36 9.20
C VAL A 150 -4.76 24.67 10.04
N ALA A 151 -3.48 24.78 9.66
CA ALA A 151 -2.35 24.11 10.29
C ALA A 151 -2.55 22.59 10.46
N ALA A 152 -3.16 21.93 9.47
CA ALA A 152 -3.48 20.50 9.53
C ALA A 152 -2.24 19.62 9.75
N GLY A 153 -1.10 20.00 9.15
CA GLY A 153 0.18 19.29 9.33
C GLY A 153 0.65 19.24 10.78
N ASP A 154 0.55 20.37 11.51
CA ASP A 154 0.93 20.42 12.92
C ASP A 154 -0.01 19.57 13.79
N GLN A 155 -1.31 19.64 13.52
CA GLN A 155 -2.29 18.82 14.23
C GLN A 155 -2.04 17.32 14.02
N LEU A 156 -1.77 16.90 12.77
CA LEU A 156 -1.43 15.52 12.43
C LEU A 156 -0.15 15.06 13.15
N ARG A 157 0.91 15.88 13.15
CA ARG A 157 2.18 15.57 13.82
C ARG A 157 2.04 15.48 15.34
N GLN A 158 1.28 16.38 15.96
CA GLN A 158 1.02 16.35 17.41
C GLN A 158 0.20 15.11 17.80
N HIS A 159 -0.85 14.80 17.04
CA HIS A 159 -1.68 13.62 17.31
C HIS A 159 -0.89 12.32 17.10
N TYR A 160 -0.09 12.23 16.04
CA TYR A 160 0.88 11.16 15.84
C TYR A 160 1.85 11.04 17.01
N GLN A 161 2.37 12.16 17.53
CA GLN A 161 3.30 12.18 18.66
C GLN A 161 2.64 11.66 19.95
N ALA A 162 1.34 11.86 20.13
CA ALA A 162 0.62 11.27 21.26
C ALA A 162 0.44 9.75 21.06
N LEU A 163 -0.11 9.33 19.92
CA LEU A 163 -0.45 7.92 19.67
C LEU A 163 0.77 7.01 19.56
N SER A 164 1.82 7.44 18.85
CA SER A 164 2.99 6.58 18.57
C SER A 164 3.87 6.28 19.79
N ALA A 165 3.50 6.73 20.99
CA ALA A 165 4.07 6.26 22.24
C ALA A 165 3.77 4.76 22.46
N ASP A 166 2.60 4.30 22.04
CA ASP A 166 2.23 2.89 22.01
C ASP A 166 2.64 2.27 20.66
N PRO A 167 3.54 1.26 20.64
CA PRO A 167 3.92 0.55 19.42
C PRO A 167 2.76 -0.21 18.74
N GLY A 168 1.71 -0.56 19.47
CA GLY A 168 0.51 -1.22 18.94
C GLY A 168 -0.46 -0.27 18.24
N SER A 169 -0.26 1.04 18.36
CA SER A 169 -1.09 2.06 17.72
C SER A 169 -0.76 2.22 16.23
N LEU A 170 -1.71 2.78 15.46
CA LEU A 170 -1.51 3.17 14.07
C LEU A 170 -0.95 1.99 13.24
N ALA A 171 -1.73 0.92 13.13
CA ALA A 171 -1.36 -0.29 12.40
C ALA A 171 -0.95 0.07 10.97
N ASN A 172 -1.74 0.92 10.30
CA ASN A 172 -1.42 1.55 9.03
C ASN A 172 -1.36 3.07 9.22
N LEU A 173 -0.20 3.60 9.60
CA LEU A 173 -0.02 5.02 9.97
C LEU A 173 -0.66 6.02 9.00
N ASP A 174 -0.45 5.84 7.70
CA ASP A 174 -0.93 6.73 6.65
C ASP A 174 -2.46 6.70 6.46
N GLN A 175 -3.13 5.66 6.94
CA GLN A 175 -4.58 5.48 6.85
C GLN A 175 -5.27 5.72 8.19
N ASP A 176 -4.73 5.17 9.27
CA ASP A 176 -5.33 5.24 10.60
C ASP A 176 -5.28 6.67 11.14
N LEU A 177 -4.20 7.42 10.89
CA LEU A 177 -4.07 8.79 11.40
C LEU A 177 -5.18 9.73 10.87
N PRO A 178 -5.42 9.87 9.55
CA PRO A 178 -6.52 10.69 9.07
C PRO A 178 -7.89 10.16 9.50
N ASN A 179 -8.09 8.83 9.56
CA ASN A 179 -9.34 8.24 10.03
C ASN A 179 -9.62 8.50 11.52
N ASN A 180 -8.58 8.57 12.35
CA ASN A 180 -8.73 8.89 13.76
C ASN A 180 -8.99 10.39 13.99
N MET A 181 -8.55 11.23 13.06
CA MET A 181 -8.66 12.69 13.17
C MET A 181 -9.88 13.30 12.48
N GLN A 182 -10.81 12.50 11.91
CA GLN A 182 -11.96 13.03 11.16
C GLN A 182 -12.86 14.01 11.94
N GLY A 183 -12.85 13.93 13.28
CA GLY A 183 -13.62 14.85 14.14
C GLY A 183 -12.99 16.23 14.29
N ILE A 184 -11.70 16.36 13.98
CA ILE A 184 -10.91 17.59 14.10
C ILE A 184 -10.57 18.13 12.72
N LEU A 185 -10.09 17.25 11.83
CA LEU A 185 -9.76 17.54 10.44
C LEU A 185 -10.77 16.82 9.54
N PRO A 186 -11.75 17.54 8.96
CA PRO A 186 -12.79 16.92 8.15
C PRO A 186 -12.19 16.30 6.88
N ILE A 187 -12.76 15.16 6.48
CA ILE A 187 -12.43 14.47 5.22
C ILE A 187 -13.58 14.67 4.26
N PHE A 188 -13.28 15.17 3.06
CA PHE A 188 -14.24 15.06 1.97
C PHE A 188 -14.24 13.61 1.45
N THR A 189 -15.37 12.92 1.52
CA THR A 189 -15.49 11.55 1.01
C THR A 189 -15.67 11.57 -0.50
N LEU A 190 -14.72 10.99 -1.22
CA LEU A 190 -14.82 10.82 -2.68
C LEU A 190 -15.88 9.78 -3.02
N ASP A 191 -16.51 9.95 -4.19
CA ASP A 191 -17.39 8.94 -4.76
C ASP A 191 -16.67 7.59 -4.91
N GLN A 192 -17.38 6.48 -4.65
CA GLN A 192 -16.79 5.14 -4.63
C GLN A 192 -16.15 4.75 -5.98
N SER A 193 -16.63 5.30 -7.11
CA SER A 193 -16.03 5.03 -8.42
C SER A 193 -14.56 5.46 -8.50
N TRP A 194 -14.09 6.34 -7.61
CA TRP A 194 -12.70 6.78 -7.60
C TRP A 194 -11.71 5.70 -7.19
N LEU A 195 -12.11 4.68 -6.43
CA LEU A 195 -11.20 3.64 -6.00
C LEU A 195 -11.90 2.28 -5.97
N TRP A 196 -11.34 1.34 -6.71
CA TRP A 196 -11.79 -0.05 -6.74
C TRP A 196 -10.65 -0.98 -6.34
N CYS A 197 -10.94 -2.01 -5.54
CA CYS A 197 -10.07 -3.17 -5.37
C CYS A 197 -10.90 -4.46 -5.34
N GLU A 198 -10.38 -5.51 -5.97
CA GLU A 198 -11.00 -6.84 -6.07
C GLU A 198 -11.45 -7.38 -4.70
N THR A 199 -10.64 -7.21 -3.66
CA THR A 199 -10.92 -7.78 -2.34
C THR A 199 -12.21 -7.26 -1.69
N TRP A 200 -12.61 -6.02 -1.96
CA TRP A 200 -13.69 -5.35 -1.22
C TRP A 200 -14.85 -4.88 -2.08
N CYS A 201 -14.58 -4.56 -3.35
CA CYS A 201 -15.57 -4.04 -4.28
C CYS A 201 -16.14 -5.17 -5.15
N SER A 202 -17.35 -4.99 -5.65
CA SER A 202 -18.00 -5.95 -6.57
C SER A 202 -17.37 -5.92 -7.95
N ASP A 203 -17.54 -7.00 -8.72
CA ASP A 203 -17.05 -7.08 -10.10
C ASP A 203 -17.80 -6.10 -11.01
N GLU A 204 -19.06 -5.78 -10.71
CA GLU A 204 -19.82 -4.73 -11.39
C GLU A 204 -19.17 -3.36 -11.19
N GLY A 205 -18.65 -3.09 -9.98
CA GLY A 205 -17.96 -1.85 -9.66
C GLY A 205 -16.72 -1.59 -10.53
N LEU A 206 -16.06 -2.65 -11.00
CA LEU A 206 -14.87 -2.55 -11.86
C LEU A 206 -15.19 -1.85 -13.19
N LYS A 207 -16.42 -1.99 -13.70
CA LYS A 207 -16.86 -1.38 -14.96
C LYS A 207 -16.93 0.15 -14.88
N ALA A 208 -17.22 0.68 -13.69
CA ALA A 208 -17.30 2.11 -13.41
C ALA A 208 -16.04 2.67 -12.73
N ALA A 209 -15.05 1.81 -12.44
CA ALA A 209 -13.85 2.19 -11.70
C ALA A 209 -12.97 3.18 -12.48
N LYS A 210 -12.72 4.32 -11.86
CA LYS A 210 -11.81 5.37 -12.35
C LYS A 210 -10.36 5.06 -12.03
N THR A 211 -10.11 4.47 -10.86
CA THR A 211 -8.81 3.93 -10.47
C THR A 211 -8.96 2.55 -9.83
N ILE A 212 -7.94 1.73 -9.97
CA ILE A 212 -7.88 0.36 -9.47
C ILE A 212 -6.64 0.24 -8.60
N ASP A 213 -6.82 -0.14 -7.35
CA ASP A 213 -5.77 -0.47 -6.39
C ASP A 213 -5.57 -1.99 -6.31
N LEU A 214 -4.31 -2.44 -6.33
CA LEU A 214 -3.95 -3.86 -6.22
C LEU A 214 -3.78 -4.25 -4.74
N CYS A 215 -4.84 -4.01 -3.97
CA CYS A 215 -4.84 -4.21 -2.52
C CYS A 215 -4.61 -5.68 -2.13
N ASN A 216 -4.10 -5.91 -0.92
CA ASN A 216 -3.88 -7.28 -0.44
C ASN A 216 -5.20 -8.04 -0.27
N ASN A 217 -5.16 -9.36 -0.48
CA ASN A 217 -6.31 -10.23 -0.30
C ASN A 217 -6.07 -11.10 0.95
N PRO A 218 -6.96 -11.08 1.95
CA PRO A 218 -6.81 -11.91 3.14
C PRO A 218 -7.20 -13.37 2.91
N LEU A 219 -7.91 -13.68 1.82
CA LEU A 219 -8.35 -15.03 1.46
C LEU A 219 -7.33 -15.75 0.57
N THR A 220 -6.45 -15.02 -0.11
CA THR A 220 -5.49 -15.58 -1.07
C THR A 220 -4.14 -14.87 -1.00
N HIS A 221 -3.06 -15.59 -1.27
CA HIS A 221 -1.70 -15.03 -1.33
C HIS A 221 -1.22 -14.80 -2.77
N GLU A 222 -2.14 -14.53 -3.71
CA GLU A 222 -1.79 -14.27 -5.11
C GLU A 222 -0.85 -13.05 -5.21
N PRO A 223 0.33 -13.18 -5.86
CA PRO A 223 1.26 -12.06 -6.05
C PRO A 223 0.64 -10.96 -6.92
N LYS A 224 1.01 -9.69 -6.64
CA LYS A 224 0.49 -8.50 -7.36
C LYS A 224 0.67 -8.58 -8.88
N LEU A 225 1.79 -9.13 -9.36
CA LEU A 225 2.05 -9.29 -10.80
C LEU A 225 1.02 -10.22 -11.48
N LYS A 226 0.69 -11.36 -10.85
CA LYS A 226 -0.31 -12.30 -11.39
C LYS A 226 -1.70 -11.65 -11.40
N ARG A 227 -2.04 -10.94 -10.31
CA ARG A 227 -3.30 -10.22 -10.18
C ARG A 227 -3.46 -9.11 -11.22
N ALA A 228 -2.42 -8.31 -11.43
CA ALA A 228 -2.43 -7.21 -12.39
C ALA A 228 -2.79 -7.70 -13.80
N ARG A 229 -2.10 -8.75 -14.28
CA ARG A 229 -2.37 -9.35 -15.60
C ARG A 229 -3.76 -9.96 -15.73
N ARG A 230 -4.24 -10.60 -14.66
CA ARG A 230 -5.57 -11.24 -14.62
C ARG A 230 -6.71 -10.20 -14.65
N LEU A 231 -6.56 -9.11 -13.90
CA LEU A 231 -7.63 -8.13 -13.69
C LEU A 231 -7.62 -6.97 -14.68
N ILE A 232 -6.45 -6.61 -15.20
CA ILE A 232 -6.24 -5.36 -15.92
C ILE A 232 -5.66 -5.68 -17.31
N PRO A 233 -6.53 -5.86 -18.33
CA PRO A 233 -6.09 -6.24 -19.68
C PRO A 233 -5.06 -5.28 -20.29
N GLU A 234 -5.11 -4.00 -19.94
CA GLU A 234 -4.17 -2.99 -20.42
C GLU A 234 -2.83 -2.96 -19.68
N TRP A 235 -2.64 -3.75 -18.61
CA TRP A 235 -1.42 -3.70 -17.80
C TRP A 235 -0.19 -4.14 -18.59
N ASP A 236 -0.29 -5.25 -19.33
CA ASP A 236 0.82 -5.76 -20.16
C ASP A 236 1.22 -4.76 -21.25
N VAL A 237 0.27 -3.95 -21.75
CA VAL A 237 0.56 -2.90 -22.74
C VAL A 237 1.45 -1.82 -22.13
N TYR A 238 1.15 -1.38 -20.91
CA TYR A 238 1.94 -0.36 -20.21
C TYR A 238 3.33 -0.90 -19.82
N ASP A 239 3.41 -2.14 -19.33
CA ASP A 239 4.67 -2.78 -18.98
C ASP A 239 5.59 -2.92 -20.20
N GLN A 240 5.05 -3.40 -21.33
CA GLN A 240 5.81 -3.54 -22.58
C GLN A 240 6.28 -2.20 -23.15
N GLU A 241 5.49 -1.14 -23.04
CA GLU A 241 5.90 0.21 -23.48
C GLU A 241 7.11 0.71 -22.69
N VAL A 242 7.07 0.57 -21.37
CA VAL A 242 8.16 1.02 -20.49
C VAL A 242 9.40 0.14 -20.69
N ALA A 243 9.24 -1.17 -20.88
CA ALA A 243 10.33 -2.08 -21.18
C ALA A 243 10.98 -1.79 -22.54
N ALA A 244 10.19 -1.52 -23.57
CA ALA A 244 10.69 -1.14 -24.88
C ALA A 244 11.47 0.18 -24.82
N LEU A 245 10.98 1.18 -24.08
CA LEU A 245 11.71 2.43 -23.85
C LEU A 245 13.05 2.17 -23.16
N ALA A 246 13.08 1.35 -22.11
CA ALA A 246 14.31 1.00 -21.40
C ALA A 246 15.33 0.30 -22.31
N ALA A 247 14.87 -0.62 -23.18
CA ALA A 247 15.71 -1.27 -24.18
C ALA A 247 16.31 -0.27 -25.18
N ARG A 248 15.50 0.65 -25.73
CA ARG A 248 15.97 1.71 -26.65
C ARG A 248 17.06 2.59 -26.03
N ILE A 249 16.92 2.95 -24.75
CA ILE A 249 17.93 3.76 -24.05
C ILE A 249 19.22 2.98 -23.85
N LYS A 250 19.12 1.71 -23.43
CA LYS A 250 20.29 0.85 -23.26
C LYS A 250 21.07 0.65 -24.56
N ASP A 251 20.39 0.59 -25.70
CA ASP A 251 21.05 0.48 -27.00
C ASP A 251 21.72 1.78 -27.46
N ASN A 252 21.12 2.93 -27.17
CA ASN A 252 21.67 4.24 -27.50
C ASN A 252 22.85 4.64 -26.60
N ASP A 253 22.87 4.20 -25.33
CA ASP A 253 23.88 4.56 -24.33
C ASP A 253 25.08 3.59 -24.28
N LYS A 254 25.33 2.79 -25.33
CA LYS A 254 26.48 1.85 -25.40
C LYS A 254 27.88 2.49 -25.26
N GLY A 255 27.97 3.83 -25.11
CA GLY A 255 29.20 4.58 -24.81
C GLY A 255 29.35 5.09 -23.36
N ASP A 256 28.31 5.00 -22.51
CA ASP A 256 28.36 5.46 -21.12
C ASP A 256 28.13 4.28 -20.14
N LEU A 257 29.21 3.80 -19.52
CA LEU A 257 29.21 2.70 -18.55
C LEU A 257 28.46 3.01 -17.24
N SER A 258 27.91 4.23 -17.08
CA SER A 258 27.22 4.67 -15.86
C SER A 258 25.71 4.39 -15.81
N SER A 259 25.08 4.05 -16.94
CA SER A 259 23.62 3.87 -17.05
C SER A 259 23.17 2.39 -16.92
N LYS A 260 23.42 1.77 -15.76
CA LYS A 260 22.68 0.53 -15.40
C LYS A 260 21.23 0.91 -15.08
N ILE A 261 20.40 1.04 -16.12
CA ILE A 261 18.94 1.07 -16.04
C ILE A 261 18.47 -0.39 -16.13
N THR A 262 17.88 -0.88 -15.05
CA THR A 262 17.29 -2.22 -14.99
C THR A 262 15.77 -2.06 -14.98
N VAL A 263 15.14 -2.33 -16.12
CA VAL A 263 13.69 -2.53 -16.23
C VAL A 263 13.55 -3.87 -16.92
N GLN A 264 13.01 -4.86 -16.22
CA GLN A 264 12.62 -6.13 -16.81
C GLN A 264 11.12 -6.02 -17.08
N ALA A 265 10.70 -6.28 -18.32
CA ALA A 265 9.30 -6.62 -18.55
C ALA A 265 8.98 -7.82 -17.67
N GLY A 266 7.81 -7.84 -17.05
CA GLY A 266 7.40 -9.03 -16.34
C GLY A 266 7.32 -10.19 -17.36
N GLU A 267 8.05 -11.27 -17.14
CA GLU A 267 7.87 -12.49 -17.93
C GLU A 267 6.48 -13.08 -17.65
N LYS A 268 5.86 -13.71 -18.65
CA LYS A 268 4.63 -14.48 -18.44
C LYS A 268 4.97 -15.60 -17.47
N ILE A 269 4.28 -15.64 -16.33
CA ILE A 269 4.38 -16.77 -15.41
C ILE A 269 3.60 -17.89 -16.09
N GLU A 270 4.29 -18.82 -16.74
CA GLU A 270 3.68 -20.09 -17.13
C GLU A 270 3.38 -20.85 -15.85
N ASP A 271 2.12 -21.27 -15.65
CA ASP A 271 1.74 -22.12 -14.53
C ASP A 271 2.40 -23.50 -14.74
N GLU A 272 3.63 -23.69 -14.27
CA GLU A 272 4.23 -25.03 -14.17
C GLU A 272 3.47 -25.83 -13.11
N VAL A 273 2.47 -26.59 -13.56
CA VAL A 273 1.93 -27.72 -12.81
C VAL A 273 2.98 -28.84 -12.89
N PRO A 274 3.52 -29.36 -11.77
CA PRO A 274 4.43 -30.49 -11.83
C PRO A 274 3.67 -31.71 -12.35
N GLU A 275 3.98 -32.11 -13.58
CA GLU A 275 3.43 -33.32 -14.18
C GLU A 275 3.97 -34.55 -13.43
N ASN A 276 3.01 -35.38 -13.03
CA ASN A 276 3.14 -36.58 -12.24
C ASN A 276 4.12 -37.58 -12.90
N ASN A 277 5.22 -37.93 -12.23
CA ASN A 277 6.16 -38.90 -12.77
C ASN A 277 5.56 -40.31 -12.67
N LYS A 278 5.36 -40.93 -13.83
CA LYS A 278 4.82 -42.28 -13.98
C LYS A 278 5.74 -43.30 -13.32
N ARG A 279 5.10 -44.22 -12.60
CA ARG A 279 5.61 -45.53 -12.20
C ARG A 279 6.22 -46.28 -13.39
N THR A 280 7.40 -46.84 -13.18
CA THR A 280 7.81 -48.11 -13.78
C THR A 280 8.10 -49.08 -12.65
N GLU A 281 7.39 -50.20 -12.67
CA GLU A 281 7.44 -51.31 -11.71
C GLU A 281 8.64 -52.23 -11.93
N HIS A 282 9.02 -52.90 -10.83
CA HIS A 282 9.67 -54.22 -10.69
C HIS A 282 11.15 -54.33 -11.09
N ASP A 283 12.03 -54.98 -10.31
CA ASP A 283 11.87 -56.26 -9.61
C ASP A 283 12.95 -56.48 -8.50
N GLY A 284 12.60 -57.28 -7.49
CA GLY A 284 13.47 -57.99 -6.53
C GLY A 284 14.02 -57.16 -5.34
N GLY A 285 13.86 -57.51 -4.07
CA GLY A 285 13.35 -58.71 -3.42
C GLY A 285 13.81 -58.69 -1.96
N ASP A 286 12.93 -59.21 -1.11
CA ASP A 286 13.19 -59.90 0.16
C ASP A 286 13.39 -59.14 1.50
N ASP A 287 12.61 -59.66 2.45
CA ASP A 287 12.73 -59.70 3.91
C ASP A 287 12.10 -58.59 4.77
N GLU A 288 10.79 -58.74 5.00
CA GLU A 288 10.19 -58.54 6.34
C GLU A 288 10.55 -59.71 7.26
N LEU A 289 10.83 -59.41 8.53
CA LEU A 289 10.24 -60.04 9.73
C LEU A 289 10.92 -59.43 10.98
N GLU A 290 10.14 -58.70 11.78
CA GLU A 290 9.73 -59.06 13.16
C GLU A 290 10.87 -59.04 14.20
N SER A 291 10.74 -58.62 15.46
CA SER A 291 9.66 -58.36 16.42
C SER A 291 10.40 -57.75 17.65
N SER A 292 9.84 -56.99 18.58
CA SER A 292 8.95 -57.43 19.66
C SER A 292 8.95 -56.31 20.73
N VAL A 293 7.78 -55.81 21.15
CA VAL A 293 7.08 -56.04 22.44
C VAL A 293 7.80 -55.53 23.71
N LEU A 294 7.09 -54.69 24.49
CA LEU A 294 6.85 -54.72 25.96
C LEU A 294 6.97 -53.36 26.67
N ASP A 295 5.80 -52.78 26.96
CA ASP A 295 5.19 -52.58 28.28
C ASP A 295 5.80 -51.72 29.41
N GLU A 296 4.83 -51.22 30.17
CA GLU A 296 4.74 -50.19 31.22
C GLU A 296 5.40 -50.50 32.59
N GLU A 297 5.30 -49.46 33.44
CA GLU A 297 5.37 -49.36 34.92
C GLU A 297 6.60 -48.58 35.41
N GLY A 298 6.55 -47.64 36.36
CA GLY A 298 5.50 -47.18 37.27
C GLY A 298 6.15 -46.63 38.57
N LYS A 299 5.60 -45.51 39.10
CA LYS A 299 5.64 -45.00 40.49
C LYS A 299 6.90 -44.33 41.08
N GLY A 300 6.65 -43.22 41.79
CA GLY A 300 7.49 -42.68 42.87
C GLY A 300 7.12 -41.27 43.32
N SER A 301 6.31 -41.16 44.39
CA SER A 301 5.84 -39.93 45.05
C SER A 301 6.87 -39.40 46.08
N THR A 302 6.82 -38.10 46.43
CA THR A 302 6.74 -37.63 47.83
C THR A 302 6.50 -36.11 47.92
N ASP A 303 5.59 -35.76 48.85
CA ASP A 303 5.16 -34.43 49.29
C ASP A 303 6.17 -33.71 50.21
N HIS A 304 6.08 -32.38 50.31
CA HIS A 304 5.75 -31.66 51.56
C HIS A 304 5.65 -30.12 51.34
N ASP A 305 4.49 -29.56 51.72
CA ASP A 305 4.19 -28.35 52.52
C ASP A 305 5.19 -27.15 52.50
N GLU A 306 4.82 -25.86 52.51
CA GLU A 306 3.89 -25.20 53.43
C GLU A 306 3.68 -23.70 53.05
N VAL A 307 2.42 -23.27 53.15
CA VAL A 307 1.83 -21.96 53.55
C VAL A 307 2.68 -20.67 53.62
N GLY A 308 2.12 -19.57 53.09
CA GLY A 308 2.53 -18.21 53.46
C GLY A 308 1.76 -17.08 52.77
N THR A 309 0.55 -16.78 53.26
CA THR A 309 -0.24 -15.57 52.97
C THR A 309 0.51 -14.30 53.42
N ARG A 310 0.44 -13.20 52.64
CA ARG A 310 0.46 -11.84 53.21
C ARG A 310 -0.01 -10.75 52.24
N ASP A 311 -0.89 -9.93 52.80
CA ASP A 311 -1.61 -8.78 52.26
C ASP A 311 -0.75 -7.54 51.92
N GLU A 312 -1.37 -6.69 51.09
CA GLU A 312 -1.39 -5.20 51.09
C GLU A 312 -0.08 -4.40 51.07
N LEU A 313 0.13 -3.67 49.95
CA LEU A 313 0.06 -2.20 49.83
C LEU A 313 0.13 -1.77 48.35
#